data_AF-A0A2V4HN79-F1
#
_entry.id   AF-A0A2V4HN79-F1
#
_cell.length_a   1.000
_cell.length_b   1.000
_cell.length_c   1.000
_cell.angle_alpha   90.00
_cell.angle_beta   90.00
_cell.angle_gamma   90.00
#
_symmetry.space_group_name_H-M   'P 1'
#
loop_
_entity.id
_entity.type
_entity.pdbx_description
1 polymer ?
#
loop_
_entity_poly.entity_id
_entity_poly.type
_entity_poly.pdbx_seq_one_letter_code
_entity_poly.pdbx_strand_id
1 'polypeptide(L)'
;MNGNLNMDVIRSALLAGEIDDAYKVIFNAKKRIELYKSTTGDSRYDVYYGFISLIDEVVKGRRSWKDLRSYTDENFEKLSAYVDPDFLESFPYYLFFSIDRYNVRFPYYDGKRCDDR
;
A
#
# COMPACT_ATOMS: atom_id res chain seq x y z
N MET A 1 -5.35 9.91 -13.55
CA MET A 1 -4.91 8.62 -12.99
C MET A 1 -6.04 8.09 -12.12
N ASN A 2 -6.40 6.80 -12.16
CA ASN A 2 -7.53 6.28 -11.40
C ASN A 2 -7.02 5.55 -10.14
N GLY A 3 -7.11 6.21 -8.98
CA GLY A 3 -6.61 5.68 -7.72
C GLY A 3 -7.41 4.47 -7.25
N ASN A 4 -8.74 4.53 -7.33
CA ASN A 4 -9.67 3.42 -7.03
C ASN A 4 -9.31 2.14 -7.77
N LEU A 5 -9.15 2.21 -9.09
CA LEU A 5 -8.82 1.03 -9.89
C LEU A 5 -7.50 0.40 -9.46
N ASN A 6 -6.47 1.21 -9.20
CA ASN A 6 -5.19 0.69 -8.72
C ASN A 6 -5.36 -0.01 -7.37
N MET A 7 -6.11 0.60 -6.46
CA MET A 7 -6.32 0.08 -5.11
C MET A 7 -7.16 -1.20 -5.09
N ASP A 8 -8.18 -1.30 -5.95
CA ASP A 8 -8.97 -2.52 -6.12
C ASP A 8 -8.12 -3.70 -6.60
N VAL A 9 -7.23 -3.46 -7.58
CA VAL A 9 -6.32 -4.49 -8.08
C VAL A 9 -5.30 -4.88 -7.01
N ILE A 10 -4.73 -3.91 -6.30
CA ILE A 10 -3.79 -4.16 -5.19
C ILE A 10 -4.46 -5.02 -4.11
N ARG A 11 -5.66 -4.64 -3.65
CA ARG A 11 -6.42 -5.41 -2.66
C ARG A 11 -6.67 -6.83 -3.14
N SER A 12 -7.16 -6.98 -4.36
CA SER A 12 -7.50 -8.29 -4.93
C SER A 12 -6.30 -9.21 -5.02
N ALA A 13 -5.17 -8.68 -5.53
CA ALA A 13 -3.91 -9.41 -5.66
C ALA A 13 -3.35 -9.82 -4.28
N LEU A 14 -3.37 -8.93 -3.30
CA LEU A 14 -2.93 -9.24 -1.93
C LEU A 14 -3.80 -10.32 -1.27
N LEU A 15 -5.13 -10.23 -1.43
CA LEU A 15 -6.05 -11.23 -0.87
C LEU A 15 -5.90 -12.60 -1.55
N ALA A 16 -5.63 -12.62 -2.86
CA ALA A 16 -5.38 -13.84 -3.63
C ALA A 16 -3.99 -14.45 -3.39
N GLY A 17 -3.07 -13.74 -2.73
CA GLY A 17 -1.68 -14.15 -2.54
C GLY A 17 -0.79 -13.91 -3.76
N GLU A 18 -1.28 -13.19 -4.76
CA GLU A 18 -0.58 -12.81 -6.00
C GLU A 18 0.25 -11.53 -5.79
N ILE A 19 1.20 -11.61 -4.86
CA ILE A 19 1.99 -10.47 -4.39
C ILE A 19 2.74 -9.76 -5.53
N ASP A 20 3.22 -10.51 -6.54
CA ASP A 20 3.92 -9.95 -7.70
C ASP A 20 3.05 -9.00 -8.52
N ASP A 21 1.75 -9.27 -8.62
CA ASP A 21 0.82 -8.43 -9.37
C ASP A 21 0.47 -7.17 -8.60
N ALA A 22 0.33 -7.26 -7.26
CA ALA A 22 0.25 -6.08 -6.40
C ALA A 22 1.48 -5.18 -6.59
N TYR A 23 2.70 -5.75 -6.63
CA TYR A 23 3.93 -5.00 -6.86
C TYR A 23 3.98 -4.31 -8.22
N LYS A 24 3.57 -4.99 -9.30
CA LYS A 24 3.53 -4.39 -10.63
C LYS A 24 2.64 -3.16 -10.66
N VAL A 25 1.45 -3.23 -10.04
CA VAL A 25 0.52 -2.10 -9.99
C VAL A 25 1.09 -0.95 -9.16
N ILE A 26 1.63 -1.24 -7.97
CA ILE A 26 2.29 -0.27 -7.09
C ILE A 26 3.44 0.44 -7.82
N PHE A 27 4.31 -0.32 -8.47
CA PHE A 27 5.46 0.20 -9.21
C PHE A 27 5.04 1.09 -10.38
N ASN A 28 4.07 0.63 -11.18
CA ASN A 28 3.55 1.40 -12.31
C ASN A 28 2.86 2.68 -11.85
N ALA A 29 2.12 2.64 -10.75
CA ALA A 29 1.48 3.82 -10.16
C ALA A 29 2.53 4.85 -9.71
N LYS A 30 3.55 4.41 -8.97
CA LYS A 30 4.68 5.27 -8.53
C LYS A 30 5.38 5.92 -9.71
N LYS A 31 5.81 5.13 -10.70
CA LYS A 31 6.48 5.65 -11.90
C LYS A 31 5.65 6.68 -12.66
N ARG A 32 4.34 6.46 -12.79
CA ARG A 32 3.46 7.43 -13.46
C ARG A 32 3.42 8.74 -12.69
N ILE A 33 3.26 8.70 -11.37
CA ILE A 33 3.22 9.91 -10.55
C ILE A 33 4.56 10.65 -10.60
N GLU A 34 5.69 9.94 -10.54
CA GLU A 34 7.03 10.53 -10.68
C GLU A 34 7.21 11.23 -12.03
N LEU A 35 6.79 10.59 -13.13
CA LEU A 35 6.80 11.18 -14.49
C LEU A 35 5.93 12.43 -14.58
N TYR A 36 4.74 12.41 -13.97
CA TYR A 36 3.89 13.60 -13.92
C TYR A 36 4.59 14.72 -13.14
N LYS A 37 5.12 14.42 -11.95
CA LYS A 37 5.81 15.39 -11.09
C LYS A 37 7.03 16.00 -11.78
N SER A 38 7.83 15.20 -12.48
CA SER A 38 8.99 15.71 -13.23
C SER A 38 8.61 16.61 -14.40
N THR A 39 7.43 16.39 -14.99
CA THR A 39 6.98 17.13 -16.18
C THR A 39 6.24 18.42 -15.83
N THR A 40 5.41 18.41 -14.78
CA THR A 40 4.54 19.54 -14.43
C THR A 40 4.97 20.28 -13.17
N GLY A 41 5.80 19.68 -12.32
CA GLY A 41 6.12 20.22 -10.99
C GLY A 41 4.93 20.21 -10.01
N ASP A 42 3.83 19.55 -10.37
CA ASP A 42 2.59 19.56 -9.59
C ASP A 42 2.67 18.59 -8.41
N SER A 43 2.39 19.07 -7.20
CA SER A 43 2.43 18.32 -5.94
C SER A 43 1.09 17.70 -5.55
N ARG A 44 0.03 17.86 -6.36
CA ARG A 44 -1.32 17.34 -6.05
C ARG A 44 -1.32 15.85 -5.67
N TYR A 45 -0.48 15.05 -6.32
CA TYR A 45 -0.41 13.61 -6.11
C TYR A 45 0.53 13.18 -4.97
N ASP A 46 1.18 14.10 -4.26
CA ASP A 46 2.20 13.76 -3.25
C ASP A 46 1.63 12.90 -2.11
N VAL A 47 0.40 13.19 -1.69
CA VAL A 47 -0.29 12.41 -0.65
C VAL A 47 -0.59 10.99 -1.12
N TYR A 48 -1.11 10.84 -2.34
CA TYR A 48 -1.40 9.53 -2.91
C TYR A 48 -0.11 8.74 -3.20
N TYR A 49 0.96 9.42 -3.61
CA TYR A 49 2.28 8.82 -3.78
C TYR A 49 2.85 8.33 -2.45
N GLY A 50 2.72 9.12 -1.39
CA GLY A 50 3.11 8.73 -0.03
C GLY A 50 2.36 7.49 0.43
N PHE A 51 1.05 7.46 0.22
CA PHE A 51 0.22 6.30 0.53
C PHE A 51 0.66 5.02 -0.22
N ILE A 52 0.79 5.06 -1.55
CA ILE A 52 1.26 3.90 -2.32
C ILE A 52 2.67 3.47 -1.91
N SER A 53 3.55 4.42 -1.63
CA SER A 53 4.92 4.12 -1.18
C SER A 53 4.93 3.45 0.18
N LEU A 54 4.01 3.82 1.06
CA LEU A 54 3.87 3.17 2.37
C LEU A 54 3.34 1.75 2.23
N ILE A 55 2.39 1.51 1.32
CA ILE A 55 1.93 0.15 0.99
C ILE A 55 3.11 -0.69 0.49
N ASP A 56 3.93 -0.18 -0.43
CA ASP A 56 5.13 -0.85 -0.94
C ASP A 56 6.07 -1.29 0.20
N GLU A 57 6.35 -0.39 1.15
CA GLU A 57 7.21 -0.65 2.30
C GLU A 57 6.60 -1.65 3.29
N VAL A 58 5.27 -1.61 3.49
CA VAL A 58 4.56 -2.56 4.35
C VAL A 58 4.55 -3.95 3.73
N VAL A 59 4.24 -4.09 2.44
CA VAL A 59 4.26 -5.39 1.74
C VAL A 59 5.68 -5.98 1.73
N LYS A 60 6.72 -5.14 1.68
CA LYS A 60 8.14 -5.54 1.81
C LYS A 60 8.58 -5.89 3.24
N GLY A 61 7.72 -5.70 4.24
CA GLY A 61 8.04 -5.92 5.65
C GLY A 61 8.99 -4.89 6.27
N ARG A 62 9.18 -3.72 5.64
CA ARG A 62 10.06 -2.65 6.14
C ARG A 62 9.35 -1.69 7.09
N ARG A 63 8.02 -1.63 7.01
CA ARG A 63 7.15 -0.82 7.87
C ARG A 63 5.98 -1.64 8.37
N SER A 64 5.39 -1.18 9.46
CA SER A 64 4.21 -1.82 10.05
C SER A 64 2.94 -1.40 9.32
N TRP A 65 1.94 -2.28 9.27
CA TRP A 65 0.58 -1.90 8.85
C TRP A 65 0.01 -0.74 9.70
N LYS A 66 0.48 -0.58 10.95
CA LYS A 66 0.10 0.55 11.81
C LYS A 66 0.54 1.89 11.24
N ASP A 67 1.71 1.93 10.61
CA ASP A 67 2.20 3.15 9.95
C ASP A 67 1.26 3.54 8.81
N LEU A 68 0.78 2.55 8.04
CA LEU A 68 -0.20 2.76 6.98
C LEU A 68 -1.51 3.32 7.53
N ARG A 69 -2.01 2.74 8.63
CA ARG A 69 -3.22 3.24 9.29
C ARG A 69 -3.07 4.69 9.75
N SER A 70 -2.00 5.01 10.48
CA SER A 70 -1.74 6.37 10.94
C SER A 70 -1.65 7.36 9.78
N TYR A 71 -0.96 6.99 8.69
CA TYR A 71 -0.87 7.84 7.50
C TYR A 71 -2.23 8.06 6.84
N THR A 72 -3.06 7.03 6.75
CA THR A 72 -4.43 7.13 6.21
C THR A 72 -5.28 8.07 7.07
N ASP A 73 -5.26 7.89 8.39
CA ASP A 73 -6.03 8.70 9.32
C ASP A 73 -5.62 10.18 9.25
N GLU A 74 -4.31 10.47 9.21
CA GLU A 74 -3.76 11.83 9.10
C GLU A 74 -4.08 12.51 7.76
N ASN A 75 -4.24 11.74 6.68
CA ASN A 75 -4.39 12.25 5.32
C ASN A 75 -5.75 11.92 4.69
N PHE A 76 -6.73 11.50 5.50
CA PHE A 76 -7.98 10.91 5.03
C PHE A 76 -8.71 11.77 4.00
N GLU A 77 -8.93 13.05 4.30
CA GLU A 77 -9.62 14.00 3.41
C GLU A 77 -8.91 14.21 2.07
N LYS A 78 -7.57 14.13 2.06
CA LYS A 78 -6.79 14.30 0.83
C LYS A 78 -6.72 13.01 0.03
N LEU A 79 -6.73 11.86 0.70
CA LEU A 79 -6.74 10.55 0.07
C LEU A 79 -8.10 10.22 -0.53
N SER A 80 -9.20 10.68 0.08
CA SER A 80 -10.58 10.46 -0.41
C SER A 80 -10.83 11.06 -1.79
N ALA A 81 -10.02 12.04 -2.21
CA ALA A 81 -10.04 12.58 -3.57
C ALA A 81 -9.52 11.58 -4.64
N TYR A 82 -8.81 10.53 -4.23
CA TYR A 82 -8.16 9.55 -5.11
C TYR A 82 -8.66 8.12 -4.92
N VAL A 83 -9.02 7.79 -3.68
CA VAL A 83 -9.40 6.46 -3.23
C VAL A 83 -10.72 6.55 -2.48
N ASP A 84 -11.58 5.57 -2.67
CA ASP A 84 -12.88 5.47 -2.01
C ASP A 84 -12.71 5.52 -0.47
N PRO A 85 -13.47 6.36 0.24
CA PRO A 85 -13.37 6.48 1.70
C PRO A 85 -13.60 5.15 2.45
N ASP A 86 -14.59 4.36 2.03
CA ASP A 86 -14.91 3.08 2.67
C ASP A 86 -13.76 2.08 2.44
N PHE A 87 -13.12 2.17 1.28
CA PHE A 87 -11.88 1.43 1.02
C PHE A 87 -10.75 1.88 1.96
N LEU A 88 -10.54 3.18 2.15
CA LEU A 88 -9.47 3.71 3.00
C LEU A 88 -9.61 3.25 4.46
N GLU A 89 -10.83 3.20 4.99
CA GLU A 89 -11.09 2.70 6.35
C GLU A 89 -10.81 1.20 6.50
N SER A 90 -11.19 0.41 5.50
CA SER A 90 -11.13 -1.06 5.58
C SER A 90 -9.78 -1.65 5.15
N PHE A 91 -9.06 -0.98 4.25
CA PHE A 91 -7.83 -1.50 3.64
C PHE A 91 -6.70 -1.84 4.62
N PRO A 92 -6.38 -1.01 5.64
CA PRO A 92 -5.36 -1.36 6.63
C PRO A 92 -5.64 -2.68 7.36
N TYR A 93 -6.92 -2.98 7.62
CA TYR A 93 -7.33 -4.25 8.23
C TYR A 93 -7.18 -5.42 7.27
N TYR A 94 -7.58 -5.26 6.00
CA TYR A 94 -7.34 -6.30 4.98
C TYR A 94 -5.85 -6.60 4.82
N LEU A 95 -5.01 -5.56 4.87
CA LEU A 95 -3.57 -5.71 4.78
C LEU A 95 -3.01 -6.44 6.01
N PHE A 96 -3.48 -6.13 7.22
CA PHE A 96 -3.12 -6.86 8.44
C PHE A 96 -3.42 -8.36 8.31
N PHE A 97 -4.63 -8.74 7.90
CA PHE A 97 -4.98 -10.15 7.70
C PHE A 97 -4.20 -10.81 6.57
N SER A 98 -3.87 -10.07 5.52
CA SER A 98 -3.07 -10.59 4.40
C SER A 98 -1.62 -10.84 4.83
N ILE A 99 -1.02 -9.96 5.64
CA ILE A 99 0.34 -10.11 6.16
C ILE A 99 0.45 -11.28 7.15
N ASP A 100 -0.59 -11.54 7.94
CA ASP A 100 -0.59 -12.67 8.88
C ASP A 100 -0.82 -14.00 8.15
N ARG A 101 -1.75 -14.01 7.19
CA ARG A 101 -2.11 -15.20 6.41
C ARG A 101 -1.01 -15.63 5.44
N TYR A 102 -0.41 -14.66 4.78
CA TYR A 102 0.76 -14.87 3.94
C TYR A 102 1.91 -14.36 4.78
N ASN A 103 2.71 -15.26 5.37
CA ASN A 103 4.04 -14.93 5.87
C ASN A 103 4.86 -14.49 4.63
N VAL A 104 4.57 -13.26 4.15
CA VAL A 104 4.72 -12.78 2.78
C VAL A 104 6.18 -13.00 2.44
N ARG A 105 6.47 -13.85 1.44
CA ARG A 105 7.82 -14.27 1.03
C ARG A 105 8.78 -13.07 0.99
N PHE A 106 9.44 -12.79 2.11
CA PHE A 106 10.51 -11.83 2.26
C PHE A 106 11.47 -12.36 3.33
N PRO A 107 12.77 -12.51 3.00
CA PRO A 107 13.79 -13.08 3.90
C PRO A 107 14.08 -12.23 5.16
N TYR A 108 13.38 -11.11 5.36
CA TYR A 108 13.52 -10.23 6.53
C TYR A 108 12.37 -10.36 7.54
N TYR A 109 11.32 -11.12 7.21
CA TYR A 109 10.28 -11.51 8.15
C TYR A 109 10.67 -12.89 8.73
N ASP A 110 11.56 -12.89 9.73
CA ASP A 110 11.81 -14.06 10.56
C ASP A 110 10.63 -14.26 11.51
N GLY A 111 9.53 -14.81 10.97
CA GLY A 111 8.36 -15.24 11.74
C GLY A 111 8.59 -16.54 12.54
N LYS A 112 9.82 -17.07 12.60
CA LYS A 112 10.18 -18.23 13.45
C LYS A 112 10.69 -17.85 14.84
N ARG A 113 10.33 -16.66 15.37
CA ARG A 113 10.71 -16.24 16.73
C ARG A 113 9.54 -15.88 17.65
N CYS A 114 8.35 -16.41 17.37
CA CYS A 114 7.40 -16.70 18.44
C CYS A 114 7.62 -18.17 18.85
N ASP A 115 7.99 -18.39 20.11
CA ASP A 115 8.28 -19.68 20.79
C ASP A 115 9.68 -20.31 20.62
N ASP A 116 10.74 -19.54 20.87
CA ASP A 116 11.94 -20.10 21.53
C ASP A 116 12.81 -18.99 22.16
N ARG A 117 12.45 -18.57 23.37
CA ARG A 117 13.35 -18.13 24.43
C ARG A 117 12.65 -18.03 25.78
#